data_AF-A0A354SBN6-F1
#
_entry.id   AF-A0A354SBN6-F1
#
_cell.length_a   1.000
_cell.length_b   1.000
_cell.length_c   1.000
_cell.angle_alpha   90.00
_cell.angle_beta   90.00
_cell.angle_gamma   90.00
#
_symmetry.space_group_name_H-M   'P 1'
#
loop_
_entity.id
_entity.type
_entity.pdbx_description
1 polymer ?
#
loop_
_entity_poly.entity_id
_entity_poly.type
_entity_poly.pdbx_seq_one_letter_code
_entity_poly.pdbx_strand_id
1 'polypeptide(L)'
;MTELFIGVVSHEGTRFPVNQGLEGLAASLSRALDKRGFTCQMKVNTKDAWTPAVLDITPQVAKRSPRASLQFEQVWKDYLGQGGWLTRARDSFTFLARHFKLTMQSLRPSFTATSKAAVRRLVNIELSHLQLWQQGLASGASWVLVIEDDGSAADIEDLADGLAGLLDSSHGVHGSKYVNLSASFQTAELGTGHLLSATDLPWRGHISRQIQQAERPITNTVCAIAYRAELLSAIVDEFAQLPMDPVIPIDFKLNAALIALRQRAVLTAGDCLQVEPPPIIQMSMHGMG
;
A
#
# COMPACT_ATOMS: atom_id res chain seq x y z
N MET A 1 -24.92 -7.62 -7.94
CA MET A 1 -23.66 -8.06 -8.58
C MET A 1 -22.62 -7.03 -8.17
N THR A 2 -21.51 -7.45 -7.57
CA THR A 2 -20.48 -6.54 -7.07
C THR A 2 -19.47 -6.29 -8.19
N GLU A 3 -19.16 -5.03 -8.46
CA GLU A 3 -18.16 -4.63 -9.46
C GLU A 3 -16.82 -4.38 -8.78
N LEU A 4 -15.76 -4.99 -9.30
CA LEU A 4 -14.40 -4.87 -8.78
C LEU A 4 -13.44 -4.45 -9.90
N PHE A 5 -12.64 -3.42 -9.65
CA PHE A 5 -11.47 -3.13 -10.46
C PHE A 5 -10.23 -3.74 -9.81
N ILE A 6 -9.39 -4.42 -10.59
CA ILE A 6 -8.10 -4.97 -10.16
C ILE A 6 -6.97 -4.31 -10.97
N GLY A 7 -6.18 -3.48 -10.31
CA GLY A 7 -4.99 -2.84 -10.87
C GLY A 7 -3.71 -3.56 -10.45
N VAL A 8 -2.77 -3.76 -11.39
CA VAL A 8 -1.44 -4.30 -11.11
C VAL A 8 -0.36 -3.25 -11.38
N VAL A 9 0.37 -2.87 -10.35
CA VAL A 9 1.54 -1.98 -10.43
C VAL A 9 2.76 -2.81 -10.80
N SER A 10 3.36 -2.53 -11.96
CA SER A 10 4.51 -3.26 -12.48
C SER A 10 5.44 -2.36 -13.32
N HIS A 11 6.47 -2.94 -13.92
CA HIS A 11 7.34 -2.30 -14.90
C HIS A 11 7.90 -3.32 -15.89
N GLU A 12 8.24 -2.88 -17.12
CA GLU A 12 8.67 -3.78 -18.21
C GLU A 12 9.85 -4.72 -17.85
N GLY A 13 10.78 -4.23 -17.02
CA GLY A 13 11.96 -5.00 -16.56
C GLY A 13 11.77 -5.73 -15.23
N THR A 14 10.54 -6.00 -14.80
CA THR A 14 10.30 -6.68 -13.52
C THR A 14 10.88 -8.08 -13.50
N ARG A 15 11.27 -8.55 -12.31
CA ARG A 15 11.64 -9.96 -12.11
C ARG A 15 10.44 -10.89 -11.99
N PHE A 16 9.22 -10.34 -11.95
CA PHE A 16 7.97 -11.09 -11.80
C PHE A 16 7.07 -10.98 -13.05
N PRO A 17 7.57 -11.26 -14.28
CA PRO A 17 6.81 -11.01 -15.50
C PRO A 17 5.52 -11.83 -15.61
N VAL A 18 5.47 -12.99 -14.92
CA VAL A 18 4.25 -13.83 -14.85
C VAL A 18 3.05 -13.05 -14.28
N ASN A 19 3.30 -12.15 -13.33
CA ASN A 19 2.25 -11.35 -12.68
C ASN A 19 1.68 -10.23 -13.56
N GLN A 20 2.30 -9.96 -14.73
CA GLN A 20 1.75 -9.05 -15.74
C GLN A 20 0.77 -9.75 -16.70
N GLY A 21 0.74 -11.09 -16.71
CA GLY A 21 0.03 -11.89 -17.70
C GLY A 21 -1.25 -12.56 -17.18
N LEU A 22 -1.82 -13.43 -18.03
CA LEU A 22 -3.05 -14.18 -17.72
C LEU A 22 -2.87 -15.22 -16.60
N GLU A 23 -1.64 -15.62 -16.32
CA GLU A 23 -1.28 -16.56 -15.25
C GLU A 23 -0.98 -15.86 -13.92
N GLY A 24 -0.87 -14.52 -13.93
CA GLY A 24 -0.59 -13.73 -12.75
C GLY A 24 -1.67 -13.77 -11.69
N LEU A 25 -1.30 -13.36 -10.47
CA LEU A 25 -2.21 -13.29 -9.32
C LEU A 25 -3.54 -12.58 -9.64
N ALA A 26 -3.48 -11.38 -10.22
CA ALA A 26 -4.66 -10.59 -10.53
C ALA A 26 -5.60 -11.28 -11.54
N ALA A 27 -5.06 -11.88 -12.59
CA ALA A 27 -5.84 -12.55 -13.62
C ALA A 27 -6.49 -13.83 -13.07
N SER A 28 -5.74 -14.60 -12.27
CA SER A 28 -6.25 -15.79 -11.60
C SER A 28 -7.34 -15.46 -10.57
N LEU A 29 -7.13 -14.42 -9.76
CA LEU A 29 -8.12 -13.91 -8.81
C LEU A 29 -9.38 -13.41 -9.50
N SER A 30 -9.25 -12.65 -10.60
CA SER A 30 -10.38 -12.17 -11.40
C SER A 30 -11.26 -13.31 -11.89
N ARG A 31 -10.67 -14.41 -12.40
CA ARG A 31 -11.43 -15.59 -12.84
C ARG A 31 -12.11 -16.31 -11.68
N ALA A 32 -11.45 -16.41 -10.53
CA ALA A 32 -12.02 -17.04 -9.34
C ALA A 32 -13.20 -16.23 -8.77
N LEU A 33 -13.11 -14.90 -8.78
CA LEU A 33 -14.18 -14.01 -8.33
C LEU A 33 -15.38 -13.97 -9.30
N ASP A 34 -15.16 -14.13 -10.61
CA ASP A 34 -16.24 -14.24 -11.59
C ASP A 34 -17.18 -15.42 -11.28
N LYS A 35 -16.61 -16.58 -10.90
CA LYS A 35 -17.38 -17.75 -10.41
C LYS A 35 -18.22 -17.45 -9.17
N ARG A 36 -17.88 -16.40 -8.41
CA ARG A 36 -18.56 -15.94 -7.18
C ARG A 36 -19.51 -14.77 -7.45
N GLY A 37 -19.77 -14.44 -8.73
CA GLY A 37 -20.73 -13.41 -9.13
C GLY A 37 -20.18 -11.98 -9.07
N PHE A 38 -18.86 -11.81 -9.11
CA PHE A 38 -18.23 -10.51 -9.27
C PHE A 38 -17.98 -10.20 -10.74
N THR A 39 -18.24 -8.97 -11.15
CA THR A 39 -17.76 -8.47 -12.45
C THR A 39 -16.44 -7.78 -12.23
N CYS A 40 -15.36 -8.36 -12.78
CA CYS A 40 -14.01 -7.84 -12.59
C CYS A 40 -13.48 -7.13 -13.84
N GLN A 41 -12.97 -5.92 -13.68
CA GLN A 41 -12.17 -5.22 -14.69
C GLN A 41 -10.70 -5.25 -14.27
N MET A 42 -9.80 -5.70 -15.14
CA MET A 42 -8.37 -5.81 -14.82
C MET A 42 -7.52 -4.86 -15.68
N LYS A 43 -6.55 -4.20 -15.06
CA LYS A 43 -5.52 -3.40 -15.73
C LYS A 43 -4.15 -3.66 -15.13
N VAL A 44 -3.15 -3.80 -16.00
CA VAL A 44 -1.75 -3.88 -15.63
C VAL A 44 -1.07 -2.61 -16.12
N ASN A 45 -0.37 -1.91 -15.23
CA ASN A 45 0.38 -0.72 -15.58
C ASN A 45 1.88 -0.99 -15.48
N THR A 46 2.54 -1.10 -16.63
CA THR A 46 3.99 -1.28 -16.78
C THR A 46 4.70 -0.01 -17.21
N LYS A 47 3.97 1.11 -17.38
CA LYS A 47 4.47 2.32 -18.04
C LYS A 47 5.49 3.03 -17.17
N ASP A 48 6.63 3.37 -17.77
CA ASP A 48 7.52 4.41 -17.24
C ASP A 48 6.89 5.78 -17.47
N ALA A 49 6.21 6.30 -16.44
CA ALA A 49 5.47 7.55 -16.53
C ALA A 49 6.34 8.77 -16.15
N TRP A 50 7.55 8.56 -15.63
CA TRP A 50 8.45 9.64 -15.27
C TRP A 50 8.94 10.38 -16.52
N THR A 51 8.86 11.70 -16.44
CA THR A 51 9.54 12.61 -17.36
C THR A 51 10.18 13.75 -16.55
N PRO A 52 11.18 14.45 -17.08
CA PRO A 52 11.71 15.66 -16.44
C PRO A 52 10.65 16.75 -16.19
N ALA A 53 9.55 16.75 -16.94
CA ALA A 53 8.42 17.66 -16.73
C ALA A 53 7.59 17.29 -15.49
N VAL A 54 7.54 16.00 -15.12
CA VAL A 54 6.90 15.55 -13.87
C VAL A 54 7.77 15.90 -12.67
N LEU A 55 9.07 15.54 -12.75
CA LEU A 55 10.05 15.90 -11.74
C LEU A 55 11.46 15.85 -12.33
N ASP A 56 12.15 16.99 -12.33
CA ASP A 56 13.58 17.02 -12.63
C ASP A 56 14.38 16.47 -11.43
N ILE A 57 14.90 15.24 -11.58
CA ILE A 57 15.64 14.54 -10.51
C ILE A 57 17.09 15.07 -10.47
N THR A 58 17.24 16.24 -9.87
CA THR A 58 18.55 16.85 -9.62
C THR A 58 19.30 16.12 -8.49
N PRO A 59 20.62 16.32 -8.35
CA PRO A 59 21.37 15.82 -7.20
C PRO A 59 20.82 16.32 -5.85
N GLN A 60 20.17 17.49 -5.81
CA GLN A 60 19.58 18.01 -4.58
C GLN A 60 18.33 17.22 -4.20
N VAL A 61 17.46 16.89 -5.18
CA VAL A 61 16.29 15.99 -4.98
C VAL A 61 16.75 14.65 -4.41
N ALA A 62 17.73 14.02 -5.06
CA ALA A 62 18.33 12.75 -4.65
C ALA A 62 18.84 12.78 -3.19
N LYS A 63 19.36 13.92 -2.72
CA LYS A 63 19.85 14.08 -1.34
C LYS A 63 18.73 14.37 -0.32
N ARG A 64 17.69 15.13 -0.69
CA ARG A 64 16.61 15.49 0.26
C ARG A 64 15.58 14.39 0.43
N SER A 65 15.33 13.59 -0.60
CA SER A 65 14.36 12.49 -0.59
C SER A 65 14.55 11.51 0.59
N PRO A 66 15.74 10.91 0.81
CA PRO A 66 15.94 10.02 1.97
C PRO A 66 15.74 10.70 3.32
N ARG A 67 16.08 11.99 3.44
CA ARG A 67 15.89 12.75 4.69
C ARG A 67 14.41 12.99 4.97
N ALA A 68 13.64 13.32 3.94
CA ALA A 68 12.20 13.46 4.05
C ALA A 68 11.54 12.14 4.45
N SER A 69 11.96 11.00 3.87
CA SER A 69 11.44 9.68 4.27
C SER A 69 11.63 9.41 5.77
N LEU A 70 12.79 9.77 6.33
CA LEU A 70 13.01 9.64 7.78
C LEU A 70 12.08 10.55 8.59
N GLN A 71 11.84 11.79 8.13
CA GLN A 71 10.93 12.71 8.82
C GLN A 71 9.50 12.16 8.83
N PHE A 72 9.04 11.59 7.70
CA PHE A 72 7.74 10.93 7.63
C PHE A 72 7.66 9.66 8.48
N GLU A 73 8.75 8.89 8.59
CA GLU A 73 8.83 7.74 9.51
C GLU A 73 8.56 8.19 10.96
N GLN A 74 9.09 9.34 11.39
CA GLN A 74 8.84 9.87 12.72
C GLN A 74 7.39 10.30 12.92
N VAL A 75 6.83 11.07 11.97
CA VAL A 75 5.41 11.48 12.01
C VAL A 75 4.50 10.24 12.09
N TRP A 76 4.84 9.19 11.35
CA TRP A 76 4.12 7.93 11.37
C TRP A 76 4.18 7.25 12.75
N LYS A 77 5.38 7.11 13.33
CA LYS A 77 5.54 6.53 14.68
C LYS A 77 4.76 7.29 15.74
N ASP A 78 4.80 8.61 15.70
CA ASP A 78 4.05 9.48 16.62
C ASP A 78 2.54 9.25 16.46
N TYR A 79 2.05 9.15 15.21
CA TYR A 79 0.66 8.84 14.90
C TYR A 79 0.23 7.45 15.39
N LEU A 80 1.09 6.43 15.31
CA LEU A 80 0.82 5.11 15.85
C LEU A 80 0.74 5.09 17.39
N GLY A 81 1.22 6.16 18.05
CA GLY A 81 1.22 6.25 19.51
C GLY A 81 2.17 5.25 20.16
N GLN A 82 3.22 4.83 19.45
CA GLN A 82 4.18 3.87 19.97
C GLN A 82 4.99 4.49 21.11
N GLY A 83 4.88 3.87 22.28
CA GLY A 83 5.91 3.93 23.30
C GLY A 83 5.74 4.97 24.42
N GLY A 84 6.08 4.51 25.63
CA GLY A 84 6.44 5.38 26.74
C GLY A 84 7.74 6.15 26.46
N TRP A 85 8.18 6.96 27.41
CA TRP A 85 9.32 7.87 27.21
C TRP A 85 10.62 7.18 26.80
N LEU A 86 10.88 5.94 27.27
CA LEU A 86 12.10 5.17 26.97
C LEU A 86 12.20 4.73 25.50
N THR A 87 11.09 4.27 24.90
CA THR A 87 11.05 3.84 23.49
C THR A 87 11.21 5.04 22.57
N ARG A 88 10.56 6.16 22.88
CA ARG A 88 10.75 7.42 22.13
C ARG A 88 12.19 7.93 22.16
N ALA A 89 12.90 7.79 23.28
CA ALA A 89 14.31 8.15 23.38
C ALA A 89 15.21 7.27 22.48
N ARG A 90 14.95 5.95 22.44
CA ARG A 90 15.67 5.01 21.57
C ARG A 90 15.37 5.26 20.09
N ASP A 91 14.12 5.52 19.74
CA ASP A 91 13.73 5.87 18.38
C ASP A 91 14.37 7.17 17.91
N SER A 92 14.41 8.19 18.78
CA SER A 92 15.11 9.46 18.51
C SER A 92 16.60 9.26 18.25
N PHE A 93 17.27 8.42 19.04
CA PHE A 93 18.67 8.06 18.81
C PHE A 93 18.88 7.31 17.49
N THR A 94 18.00 6.37 17.16
CA THR A 94 18.06 5.59 15.90
C THR A 94 17.84 6.49 14.68
N PHE A 95 16.90 7.43 14.77
CA PHE A 95 16.66 8.46 13.76
C PHE A 95 17.90 9.34 13.56
N LEU A 96 18.51 9.85 14.64
CA LEU A 96 19.74 10.64 14.58
C LEU A 96 20.90 9.87 13.94
N ALA A 97 21.08 8.61 14.32
CA ALA A 97 22.13 7.75 13.74
C ALA A 97 21.91 7.49 12.24
N ARG A 98 20.67 7.22 11.81
CA ARG A 98 20.31 7.05 10.39
C ARG A 98 20.51 8.37 9.62
N HIS A 99 20.12 9.50 10.20
CA HIS A 99 20.29 10.82 9.60
C HIS A 99 21.77 11.19 9.42
N PHE A 100 22.60 10.88 10.42
CA PHE A 100 24.05 11.07 10.34
C PHE A 100 24.68 10.16 9.27
N LYS A 101 24.28 8.88 9.22
CA LYS A 101 24.73 7.92 8.20
C LYS A 101 24.37 8.37 6.79
N LEU A 102 23.14 8.81 6.54
CA LEU A 102 22.71 9.34 5.24
C LEU A 102 23.50 10.58 4.86
N THR A 103 23.76 11.47 5.82
CA THR A 103 24.57 12.68 5.59
C THR A 103 26.00 12.31 5.18
N MET A 104 26.64 11.36 5.88
CA MET A 104 27.97 10.85 5.51
C MET A 104 27.98 10.16 4.14
N GLN A 105 26.94 9.40 3.79
CA GLN A 105 26.82 8.74 2.48
C GLN A 105 26.61 9.74 1.33
N SER A 106 25.88 10.83 1.58
CA SER A 106 25.60 11.88 0.58
C SER A 106 26.84 12.66 0.10
N LEU A 107 27.97 12.49 0.78
CA LEU A 107 29.28 13.05 0.40
C LEU A 107 30.02 12.17 -0.63
N ARG A 108 29.57 10.94 -0.87
CA ARG A 108 30.21 10.02 -1.83
C ARG A 108 29.71 10.28 -3.26
N PRO A 109 30.59 10.34 -4.28
CA PRO A 109 30.18 10.58 -5.67
C PRO A 109 29.20 9.53 -6.23
N SER A 110 29.43 8.25 -5.91
CA SER A 110 28.59 7.12 -6.36
C SER A 110 27.16 7.15 -5.79
N PHE A 111 26.93 7.85 -4.68
CA PHE A 111 25.61 8.00 -4.07
C PHE A 111 24.63 8.65 -5.05
N THR A 112 25.07 9.64 -5.83
CA THR A 112 24.19 10.45 -6.66
C THR A 112 23.54 9.64 -7.79
N ALA A 113 24.30 8.80 -8.49
CA ALA A 113 23.77 8.01 -9.61
C ALA A 113 22.77 6.93 -9.13
N THR A 114 23.15 6.16 -8.11
CA THR A 114 22.27 5.15 -7.50
C THR A 114 21.04 5.78 -6.87
N SER A 115 21.18 6.95 -6.23
CA SER A 115 20.07 7.67 -5.62
C SER A 115 19.11 8.24 -6.67
N LYS A 116 19.59 8.77 -7.81
CA LYS A 116 18.71 9.21 -8.90
C LYS A 116 17.86 8.07 -9.47
N ALA A 117 18.46 6.89 -9.70
CA ALA A 117 17.73 5.72 -10.17
C ALA A 117 16.69 5.24 -9.14
N ALA A 118 17.05 5.22 -7.86
CA ALA A 118 16.12 4.89 -6.77
C ALA A 118 14.96 5.89 -6.69
N VAL A 119 15.24 7.19 -6.78
CA VAL A 119 14.21 8.24 -6.79
C VAL A 119 13.29 8.10 -8.00
N ARG A 120 13.83 7.88 -9.21
CA ARG A 120 13.01 7.65 -10.41
C ARG A 120 12.08 6.44 -10.23
N ARG A 121 12.60 5.35 -9.65
CA ARG A 121 11.80 4.16 -9.35
C ARG A 121 10.63 4.49 -8.40
N LEU A 122 10.88 5.24 -7.33
CA LEU A 122 9.83 5.66 -6.40
C LEU A 122 8.76 6.52 -7.09
N VAL A 123 9.18 7.49 -7.92
CA VAL A 123 8.25 8.32 -8.70
C VAL A 123 7.39 7.46 -9.64
N ASN A 124 8.01 6.50 -10.34
CA ASN A 124 7.27 5.63 -11.25
C ASN A 124 6.26 4.73 -10.53
N ILE A 125 6.61 4.19 -9.36
CA ILE A 125 5.67 3.42 -8.52
C ILE A 125 4.49 4.30 -8.13
N GLU A 126 4.76 5.52 -7.62
CA GLU A 126 3.72 6.48 -7.24
C GLU A 126 2.78 6.83 -8.40
N LEU A 127 3.34 7.18 -9.56
CA LEU A 127 2.55 7.50 -10.76
C LEU A 127 1.74 6.29 -11.25
N SER A 128 2.26 5.07 -11.12
CA SER A 128 1.57 3.85 -11.52
C SER A 128 0.34 3.61 -10.65
N HIS A 129 0.48 3.76 -9.32
CA HIS A 129 -0.65 3.71 -8.39
C HIS A 129 -1.69 4.79 -8.70
N LEU A 130 -1.28 6.06 -8.88
CA LEU A 130 -2.19 7.16 -9.18
C LEU A 130 -3.00 6.89 -10.47
N GLN A 131 -2.33 6.41 -11.53
CA GLN A 131 -2.99 6.07 -12.78
C GLN A 131 -4.00 4.92 -12.60
N LEU A 132 -3.65 3.87 -11.84
CA LEU A 132 -4.55 2.76 -11.59
C LEU A 132 -5.72 3.15 -10.68
N TRP A 133 -5.50 4.02 -9.69
CA TRP A 133 -6.57 4.56 -8.86
C TRP A 133 -7.56 5.37 -9.69
N GLN A 134 -7.08 6.25 -10.56
CA GLN A 134 -7.91 7.03 -11.47
C GLN A 134 -8.69 6.13 -12.45
N GLN A 135 -8.04 5.09 -13.00
CA GLN A 135 -8.72 4.11 -13.86
C GLN A 135 -9.77 3.30 -13.09
N GLY A 136 -9.47 2.92 -11.85
CA GLY A 136 -10.42 2.24 -10.96
C GLY A 136 -11.66 3.10 -10.68
N LEU A 137 -11.47 4.37 -10.33
CA LEU A 137 -12.57 5.31 -10.14
C LEU A 137 -13.37 5.51 -11.43
N ALA A 138 -12.70 5.67 -12.57
CA ALA A 138 -13.36 5.86 -13.87
C ALA A 138 -14.11 4.61 -14.36
N SER A 139 -13.78 3.43 -13.83
CA SER A 139 -14.45 2.17 -14.19
C SER A 139 -15.87 2.04 -13.63
N GLY A 140 -16.22 2.85 -12.62
CA GLY A 140 -17.50 2.77 -11.91
C GLY A 140 -17.58 1.67 -10.84
N ALA A 141 -16.54 0.83 -10.71
CA ALA A 141 -16.51 -0.25 -9.72
C ALA A 141 -16.65 0.28 -8.29
N SER A 142 -17.41 -0.42 -7.45
CA SER A 142 -17.60 -0.04 -6.03
C SER A 142 -16.36 -0.28 -5.19
N TRP A 143 -15.53 -1.24 -5.62
CA TRP A 143 -14.24 -1.55 -5.02
C TRP A 143 -13.11 -1.50 -6.04
N VAL A 144 -11.95 -1.04 -5.59
CA VAL A 144 -10.72 -0.97 -6.35
C VAL A 144 -9.62 -1.69 -5.56
N LEU A 145 -9.19 -2.83 -6.06
CA LEU A 145 -8.05 -3.58 -5.54
C LEU A 145 -6.80 -3.22 -6.35
N VAL A 146 -5.78 -2.70 -5.69
CA VAL A 146 -4.46 -2.49 -6.32
C VAL A 146 -3.46 -3.44 -5.70
N ILE A 147 -2.72 -4.15 -6.56
CA ILE A 147 -1.72 -5.15 -6.19
C ILE A 147 -0.37 -4.80 -6.88
N GLU A 148 0.76 -4.96 -6.20
CA GLU A 148 2.09 -4.91 -6.81
C GLU A 148 2.44 -6.24 -7.49
N ASP A 149 3.24 -6.20 -8.54
CA ASP A 149 3.60 -7.38 -9.34
C ASP A 149 4.46 -8.41 -8.60
N ASP A 150 4.89 -8.12 -7.38
CA ASP A 150 5.60 -9.05 -6.51
C ASP A 150 4.69 -9.72 -5.48
N GLY A 151 3.38 -9.47 -5.53
CA GLY A 151 2.38 -10.18 -4.73
C GLY A 151 2.14 -11.61 -5.22
N SER A 152 2.04 -12.55 -4.27
CA SER A 152 1.61 -13.93 -4.53
C SER A 152 0.62 -14.41 -3.48
N ALA A 153 -0.25 -15.35 -3.86
CA ALA A 153 -1.16 -16.03 -2.95
C ALA A 153 -0.94 -17.54 -3.11
N ALA A 154 -0.83 -18.25 -1.99
CA ALA A 154 -0.62 -19.70 -2.00
C ALA A 154 -1.87 -20.46 -2.49
N ASP A 155 -3.05 -19.91 -2.22
CA ASP A 155 -4.34 -20.48 -2.64
C ASP A 155 -5.27 -19.38 -3.16
N ILE A 156 -5.55 -19.44 -4.46
CA ILE A 156 -6.38 -18.45 -5.16
C ILE A 156 -7.86 -18.59 -4.81
N GLU A 157 -8.33 -19.81 -4.56
CA GLU A 157 -9.74 -20.04 -4.23
C GLU A 157 -10.03 -19.61 -2.78
N ASP A 158 -9.10 -19.86 -1.83
CA ASP A 158 -9.14 -19.28 -0.47
C ASP A 158 -9.22 -17.75 -0.50
N LEU A 159 -8.32 -17.12 -1.26
CA LEU A 159 -8.28 -15.66 -1.42
C LEU A 159 -9.58 -15.14 -2.04
N ALA A 160 -10.09 -15.79 -3.08
CA ALA A 160 -11.32 -15.38 -3.75
C ALA A 160 -12.54 -15.51 -2.85
N ASP A 161 -12.69 -16.60 -2.08
CA ASP A 161 -13.78 -16.78 -1.12
C ASP A 161 -13.74 -15.74 -0.01
N GLY A 162 -12.57 -15.56 0.61
CA GLY A 162 -12.40 -14.59 1.67
C GLY A 162 -12.61 -13.15 1.21
N LEU A 163 -12.05 -12.79 0.06
CA LEU A 163 -12.25 -11.46 -0.53
C LEU A 163 -13.72 -11.25 -0.92
N ALA A 164 -14.37 -12.22 -1.56
CA ALA A 164 -15.79 -12.14 -1.86
C ALA A 164 -16.61 -11.91 -0.59
N GLY A 165 -16.31 -12.60 0.50
CA GLY A 165 -16.96 -12.40 1.81
C GLY A 165 -16.79 -11.00 2.39
N LEU A 166 -15.62 -10.37 2.21
CA LEU A 166 -15.33 -9.03 2.71
C LEU A 166 -15.94 -7.92 1.85
N LEU A 167 -15.98 -8.11 0.53
CA LEU A 167 -16.44 -7.10 -0.42
C LEU A 167 -17.95 -7.16 -0.68
N ASP A 168 -18.61 -8.26 -0.30
CA ASP A 168 -20.06 -8.42 -0.49
C ASP A 168 -20.85 -7.46 0.41
N SER A 169 -21.46 -6.48 -0.27
CA SER A 169 -22.30 -5.43 0.31
C SER A 169 -23.55 -5.97 1.02
N SER A 170 -24.00 -7.18 0.69
CA SER A 170 -25.23 -7.76 1.26
C SER A 170 -25.11 -8.20 2.72
N HIS A 171 -23.88 -8.33 3.22
CA HIS A 171 -23.59 -8.82 4.57
C HIS A 171 -23.17 -7.76 5.59
N GLY A 172 -23.42 -6.47 5.30
CA GLY A 172 -23.34 -5.45 6.35
C GLY A 172 -21.96 -5.38 7.01
N VAL A 173 -20.88 -5.35 6.23
CA VAL A 173 -19.62 -4.78 6.73
C VAL A 173 -19.85 -3.27 6.87
N HIS A 174 -20.57 -2.90 7.93
CA HIS A 174 -21.06 -1.56 8.20
C HIS A 174 -19.86 -0.65 8.49
N GLY A 175 -19.27 -0.09 7.43
CA GLY A 175 -18.37 1.05 7.53
C GLY A 175 -16.93 0.83 7.10
N SER A 176 -16.45 -0.40 6.85
CA SER A 176 -15.07 -0.54 6.37
C SER A 176 -14.89 0.15 5.02
N LYS A 177 -13.86 0.98 4.90
CA LYS A 177 -13.57 1.79 3.72
C LYS A 177 -12.40 1.23 2.93
N TYR A 178 -11.53 0.45 3.58
CA TYR A 178 -10.49 -0.30 2.90
C TYR A 178 -10.04 -1.53 3.69
N VAL A 179 -9.41 -2.48 2.99
CA VAL A 179 -8.91 -3.74 3.51
C VAL A 179 -7.46 -3.92 3.07
N ASN A 180 -6.54 -4.05 4.03
CA ASN A 180 -5.18 -4.48 3.75
C ASN A 180 -5.14 -6.01 3.62
N LEU A 181 -4.70 -6.50 2.46
CA LEU A 181 -4.63 -7.92 2.11
C LEU A 181 -3.19 -8.46 2.08
N SER A 182 -2.22 -7.56 2.16
CA SER A 182 -0.79 -7.89 2.23
C SER A 182 -0.17 -7.42 3.53
N ALA A 183 0.84 -8.16 4.00
CA ALA A 183 1.78 -7.65 4.98
C ALA A 183 3.20 -7.82 4.42
N SER A 184 3.95 -6.71 4.35
CA SER A 184 5.40 -6.74 4.08
C SER A 184 6.19 -6.95 5.37
N PHE A 185 5.61 -6.55 6.50
CA PHE A 185 6.14 -6.65 7.84
C PHE A 185 5.11 -7.26 8.79
N GLN A 186 5.51 -7.89 9.88
CA GLN A 186 4.56 -8.32 10.90
C GLN A 186 4.02 -7.11 11.70
N THR A 187 2.81 -7.22 12.23
CA THR A 187 2.19 -6.17 13.07
C THR A 187 3.05 -5.79 14.29
N ALA A 188 3.83 -6.74 14.81
CA ALA A 188 4.80 -6.50 15.88
C ALA A 188 6.00 -5.65 15.41
N GLU A 189 6.49 -5.86 14.19
CA GLU A 189 7.59 -5.08 13.61
C GLU A 189 7.16 -3.64 13.31
N LEU A 190 5.91 -3.47 12.88
CA LEU A 190 5.32 -2.16 12.68
C LEU A 190 4.82 -1.51 13.97
N GLY A 191 4.81 -2.22 15.10
CA GLY A 191 4.25 -1.78 16.37
C GLY A 191 2.81 -1.31 16.26
N THR A 192 1.99 -1.97 15.43
CA THR A 192 0.58 -1.62 15.19
C THR A 192 -0.39 -2.55 15.92
N GLY A 193 0.10 -3.65 16.52
CA GLY A 193 -0.75 -4.66 17.16
C GLY A 193 -1.68 -4.09 18.25
N HIS A 194 -1.25 -3.06 19.01
CA HIS A 194 -2.09 -2.42 20.02
C HIS A 194 -3.22 -1.55 19.45
N LEU A 195 -3.22 -1.30 18.14
CA LEU A 195 -4.27 -0.56 17.43
C LEU A 195 -5.26 -1.49 16.74
N LEU A 196 -5.07 -2.80 16.83
CA LEU A 196 -5.86 -3.81 16.13
C LEU A 196 -6.72 -4.58 17.12
N SER A 197 -7.99 -4.72 16.80
CA SER A 197 -8.94 -5.53 17.56
C SER A 197 -9.56 -6.58 16.63
N ALA A 198 -9.74 -7.80 17.12
CA ALA A 198 -10.45 -8.83 16.39
C ALA A 198 -11.88 -8.38 16.07
N THR A 199 -12.39 -8.80 14.92
CA THR A 199 -13.79 -8.64 14.54
C THR A 199 -14.49 -9.99 14.55
N ASP A 200 -15.82 -9.99 14.58
CA ASP A 200 -16.63 -11.19 14.40
C ASP A 200 -16.81 -11.57 12.92
N LEU A 201 -16.20 -10.82 12.00
CA LEU A 201 -16.27 -11.12 10.57
C LEU A 201 -15.45 -12.37 10.25
N PRO A 202 -16.07 -13.42 9.69
CA PRO A 202 -15.33 -14.61 9.31
C PRO A 202 -14.58 -14.36 7.99
N TRP A 203 -13.36 -14.88 7.90
CA TRP A 203 -12.76 -15.16 6.61
C TRP A 203 -13.50 -16.34 5.97
N ARG A 204 -14.08 -16.15 4.78
CA ARG A 204 -14.88 -17.18 4.10
C ARG A 204 -14.06 -18.21 3.33
N GLY A 205 -12.75 -18.00 3.21
CA GLY A 205 -11.84 -19.02 2.69
C GLY A 205 -11.63 -20.16 3.70
N HIS A 206 -10.97 -21.23 3.25
CA HIS A 206 -10.77 -22.43 4.06
C HIS A 206 -9.50 -22.36 4.93
N ILE A 207 -8.59 -21.43 4.67
CA ILE A 207 -7.42 -21.18 5.52
C ILE A 207 -7.87 -20.27 6.67
N SER A 208 -7.59 -20.68 7.90
CA SER A 208 -7.94 -19.89 9.10
C SER A 208 -7.23 -18.55 9.10
N ARG A 209 -8.01 -17.46 9.12
CA ARG A 209 -7.54 -16.08 9.22
C ARG A 209 -8.44 -15.28 10.14
N GLN A 210 -7.85 -14.37 10.89
CA GLN A 210 -8.54 -13.39 11.70
C GLN A 210 -8.69 -12.08 10.93
N ILE A 211 -9.92 -11.56 10.89
CA ILE A 211 -10.19 -10.21 10.41
C ILE A 211 -10.10 -9.27 11.60
N GLN A 212 -9.18 -8.32 11.53
CA GLN A 212 -8.96 -7.32 12.57
C GLN A 212 -9.37 -5.95 12.05
N GLN A 213 -9.93 -5.12 12.92
CA GLN A 213 -10.24 -3.72 12.65
C GLN A 213 -9.24 -2.82 13.35
N ALA A 214 -8.87 -1.72 12.70
CA ALA A 214 -7.96 -0.75 13.29
C ALA A 214 -8.72 0.38 14.01
N GLU A 215 -8.26 0.74 15.21
CA GLU A 215 -8.72 1.93 15.95
C GLU A 215 -8.42 3.24 15.21
N ARG A 216 -7.44 3.18 14.32
CA ARG A 216 -7.09 4.26 13.41
C ARG A 216 -6.61 3.76 12.06
N PRO A 217 -6.84 4.51 10.97
CA PRO A 217 -6.35 4.14 9.65
C PRO A 217 -4.86 3.88 9.70
N ILE A 218 -4.49 2.65 9.36
CA ILE A 218 -3.12 2.22 9.21
C ILE A 218 -2.96 1.38 7.95
N THR A 219 -1.79 1.47 7.33
CA THR A 219 -1.35 0.52 6.31
C THR A 219 0.00 -0.05 6.72
N ASN A 220 0.24 -1.27 6.26
CA ASN A 220 1.53 -1.93 6.40
C ASN A 220 2.42 -1.60 5.20
N THR A 221 1.81 -1.71 4.02
CA THR A 221 2.39 -1.60 2.69
C THR A 221 1.27 -1.32 1.70
N VAL A 222 1.58 -0.74 0.53
CA VAL A 222 0.66 -0.61 -0.60
C VAL A 222 0.60 -1.86 -1.50
N CYS A 223 1.33 -2.93 -1.15
CA CYS A 223 1.48 -4.14 -1.98
C CYS A 223 0.13 -4.76 -2.38
N ALA A 224 -0.86 -4.85 -1.49
CA ALA A 224 -2.22 -5.26 -1.84
C ALA A 224 -3.26 -4.64 -0.91
N ILE A 225 -4.03 -3.68 -1.43
CA ILE A 225 -5.11 -3.00 -0.70
C ILE A 225 -6.36 -2.92 -1.57
N ALA A 226 -7.50 -3.31 -1.01
CA ALA A 226 -8.82 -3.06 -1.59
C ALA A 226 -9.43 -1.79 -0.96
N TYR A 227 -9.81 -0.83 -1.80
CA TYR A 227 -10.41 0.43 -1.39
C TYR A 227 -11.86 0.49 -1.86
N ARG A 228 -12.76 1.02 -1.02
CA ARG A 228 -14.05 1.52 -1.53
C ARG A 228 -13.82 2.73 -2.41
N ALA A 229 -14.58 2.84 -3.49
CA ALA A 229 -14.44 3.92 -4.46
C ALA A 229 -14.57 5.31 -3.80
N GLU A 230 -15.49 5.48 -2.83
CA GLU A 230 -15.69 6.77 -2.16
C GLU A 230 -14.45 7.19 -1.36
N LEU A 231 -13.82 6.25 -0.64
CA LEU A 231 -12.57 6.54 0.06
C LEU A 231 -11.44 6.79 -0.93
N LEU A 232 -11.35 5.98 -1.99
CA LEU A 232 -10.28 6.13 -2.96
C LEU A 232 -10.30 7.51 -3.64
N SER A 233 -11.49 8.04 -3.93
CA SER A 233 -11.64 9.41 -4.42
C SER A 233 -11.02 10.42 -3.46
N ALA A 234 -11.32 10.31 -2.16
CA ALA A 234 -10.76 11.19 -1.14
C ALA A 234 -9.23 11.04 -0.99
N ILE A 235 -8.71 9.83 -1.17
CA ILE A 235 -7.25 9.58 -1.20
C ILE A 235 -6.62 10.27 -2.42
N VAL A 236 -7.20 10.13 -3.61
CA VAL A 236 -6.69 10.78 -4.83
C VAL A 236 -6.68 12.30 -4.69
N ASP A 237 -7.73 12.87 -4.10
CA ASP A 237 -7.81 14.31 -3.80
C ASP A 237 -6.70 14.76 -2.85
N GLU A 238 -6.41 13.98 -1.80
CA GLU A 238 -5.29 14.27 -0.90
C GLU A 238 -3.94 14.17 -1.60
N PHE A 239 -3.74 13.13 -2.42
CA PHE A 239 -2.50 12.97 -3.18
C PHE A 239 -2.25 14.13 -4.15
N ALA A 240 -3.31 14.73 -4.72
CA ALA A 240 -3.18 15.91 -5.56
C ALA A 240 -2.65 17.14 -4.80
N GLN A 241 -2.81 17.18 -3.47
CA GLN A 241 -2.26 18.24 -2.61
C GLN A 241 -0.85 17.91 -2.09
N LEU A 242 -0.42 16.65 -2.13
CA LEU A 242 0.90 16.24 -1.70
C LEU A 242 1.93 16.57 -2.79
N PRO A 243 3.05 17.25 -2.46
CA PRO A 243 4.07 17.52 -3.44
C PRO A 243 4.75 16.21 -3.88
N MET A 244 5.10 16.13 -5.16
CA MET A 244 5.92 15.03 -5.68
C MET A 244 7.32 15.04 -5.02
N ASP A 245 7.83 16.22 -4.67
CA ASP A 245 9.17 16.46 -4.15
C ASP A 245 9.13 17.09 -2.74
N PRO A 246 9.81 16.54 -1.72
CA PRO A 246 10.72 15.40 -1.74
C PRO A 246 10.04 14.08 -2.08
N VAL A 247 10.69 13.29 -2.95
CA VAL A 247 10.21 11.95 -3.29
C VAL A 247 10.43 11.04 -2.09
N ILE A 248 9.36 10.46 -1.57
CA ILE A 248 9.36 9.45 -0.51
C ILE A 248 8.61 8.22 -1.03
N PRO A 249 8.82 7.03 -0.45
CA PRO A 249 7.99 5.86 -0.74
C PRO A 249 6.50 6.15 -0.67
N ILE A 250 5.73 5.58 -1.60
CA ILE A 250 4.28 5.78 -1.69
C ILE A 250 3.58 5.36 -0.39
N ASP A 251 4.08 4.35 0.33
CA ASP A 251 3.53 3.95 1.64
C ASP A 251 3.47 5.12 2.61
N PHE A 252 4.53 5.95 2.67
CA PHE A 252 4.56 7.12 3.54
C PHE A 252 3.61 8.22 3.05
N LYS A 253 3.47 8.42 1.74
CA LYS A 253 2.48 9.38 1.20
C LYS A 253 1.06 8.93 1.48
N LEU A 254 0.77 7.64 1.32
CA LEU A 254 -0.53 7.08 1.66
C LEU A 254 -0.81 7.25 3.14
N ASN A 255 0.15 6.94 4.01
CA ASN A 255 0.03 7.16 5.45
C ASN A 255 -0.25 8.64 5.78
N ALA A 256 0.43 9.59 5.13
CA ALA A 256 0.17 11.01 5.30
C ALA A 256 -1.27 11.39 4.87
N ALA A 257 -1.74 10.89 3.72
CA ALA A 257 -3.11 11.09 3.25
C ALA A 257 -4.16 10.50 4.22
N LEU A 258 -3.92 9.29 4.74
CA LEU A 258 -4.82 8.65 5.71
C LEU A 258 -4.88 9.42 7.04
N ILE A 259 -3.75 9.96 7.52
CA ILE A 259 -3.70 10.84 8.70
C ILE A 259 -4.56 12.09 8.46
N ALA A 260 -4.39 12.76 7.31
CA ALA A 260 -5.16 13.96 6.96
C ALA A 260 -6.66 13.67 6.85
N LEU A 261 -7.04 12.55 6.22
CA LEU A 261 -8.43 12.09 6.14
C LEU A 261 -9.03 11.78 7.51
N ARG A 262 -8.25 11.19 8.44
CA ARG A 262 -8.70 10.99 9.83
C ARG A 262 -8.90 12.32 10.55
N GLN A 263 -7.98 13.26 10.42
CA GLN A 263 -8.07 14.57 11.07
C GLN A 263 -9.32 15.36 10.64
N ARG A 264 -9.81 15.13 9.41
CA ARG A 264 -11.05 15.70 8.89
C ARG A 264 -12.29 14.82 9.12
N ALA A 265 -12.17 13.76 9.93
CA ALA A 265 -13.22 12.79 10.20
C ALA A 265 -13.80 12.08 8.95
N VAL A 266 -13.06 12.08 7.83
CA VAL A 266 -13.39 11.26 6.66
C VAL A 266 -13.08 9.79 6.94
N LEU A 267 -12.08 9.51 7.77
CA LEU A 267 -11.79 8.17 8.28
C LEU A 267 -11.92 8.11 9.80
N THR A 268 -12.51 7.04 10.30
CA THR A 268 -12.75 6.79 11.73
C THR A 268 -12.26 5.41 12.17
N ALA A 269 -12.43 5.07 13.45
CA ALA A 269 -12.12 3.74 13.96
C ALA A 269 -13.04 2.70 13.30
N GLY A 270 -12.49 1.54 12.92
CA GLY A 270 -13.23 0.48 12.23
C GLY A 270 -13.28 0.61 10.70
N ASP A 271 -12.90 1.76 10.13
CA ASP A 271 -12.89 1.96 8.68
C ASP A 271 -11.78 1.15 7.96
N CYS A 272 -10.78 0.67 8.69
CA CYS A 272 -9.68 -0.13 8.16
C CYS A 272 -9.76 -1.55 8.68
N LEU A 273 -9.78 -2.52 7.76
CA LEU A 273 -9.60 -3.93 8.08
C LEU A 273 -8.21 -4.43 7.72
N GLN A 274 -7.72 -5.40 8.49
CA GLN A 274 -6.52 -6.19 8.22
C GLN A 274 -6.87 -7.68 8.29
N VAL A 275 -6.26 -8.47 7.41
CA VAL A 275 -6.40 -9.93 7.41
C VAL A 275 -5.10 -10.55 7.91
N GLU A 276 -5.17 -11.35 8.98
CA GLU A 276 -4.01 -11.98 9.61
C GLU A 276 -4.22 -13.51 9.76
N PRO A 277 -3.33 -14.38 9.24
CA PRO A 277 -2.19 -14.02 8.38
C PRO A 277 -2.64 -13.41 7.04
N PRO A 278 -1.82 -12.57 6.39
CA PRO A 278 -2.15 -11.96 5.11
C PRO A 278 -2.33 -13.02 4.03
N PRO A 279 -3.36 -12.92 3.17
CA PRO A 279 -3.55 -13.86 2.07
C PRO A 279 -2.63 -13.56 0.87
N ILE A 280 -2.09 -12.35 0.76
CA ILE A 280 -1.13 -11.97 -0.29
C ILE A 280 0.23 -11.69 0.35
N ILE A 281 1.26 -12.39 -0.12
CA ILE A 281 2.64 -12.30 0.37
C ILE A 281 3.47 -11.53 -0.66
N GLN A 282 4.27 -10.58 -0.18
CA GLN A 282 5.22 -9.86 -1.02
C GLN A 282 6.48 -10.69 -1.24
N MET A 283 6.61 -11.31 -2.41
CA MET A 283 7.72 -12.21 -2.75
C MET A 283 9.07 -11.54 -2.60
N SER A 284 9.13 -10.23 -2.90
CA SER A 284 10.39 -9.48 -2.88
C SER A 284 11.07 -9.38 -1.52
N MET A 285 10.29 -9.46 -0.45
CA MET A 285 10.75 -9.36 0.94
C MET A 285 11.21 -10.71 1.50
N HIS A 286 10.78 -11.82 0.89
CA HIS A 286 11.00 -13.18 1.40
C HIS A 286 11.99 -14.00 0.55
N GLY A 287 12.73 -13.35 -0.36
CA GLY A 287 13.71 -14.02 -1.21
C GLY A 287 13.10 -15.00 -2.22
N MET A 288 11.79 -14.89 -2.48
CA MET A 288 11.09 -15.66 -3.49
C MET A 288 11.16 -14.89 -4.81
N GLY A 289 11.66 -15.54 -5.86
CA GLY A 289 11.84 -14.93 -7.19
C GLY A 289 12.45 -15.92 -8.17
#